data_AF-A0A928QG45-F1
#
_entry.id   AF-A0A928QG45-F1
#
_cell.length_a   1.000
_cell.length_b   1.000
_cell.length_c   1.000
_cell.angle_alpha   90.00
_cell.angle_beta   90.00
_cell.angle_gamma   90.00
#
_symmetry.space_group_name_H-M   'P 1'
#
loop_
_entity.id
_entity.type
_entity.pdbx_description
1 polymer ?
#
loop_
_entity_poly.entity_id
_entity_poly.type
_entity_poly.pdbx_seq_one_letter_code
_entity_poly.pdbx_strand_id
1 'polypeptide(L)'
;MKLCDNCGAHNSDERIFCVDCNEMLGDKLSSFEEQKMRAKVSGKIEEMYNKKDPLYVSKLDKAMGAAALIGALCTLVFIIIGIITQRSFELLWVGMIFFLLASIEALIPKVMWAIEKLRLSFFISDADNAEPSGFYIFSRKATVVISVAVGIVILTVNLLGFRHPPIREYISDIANTKSVSMSSHTKDYIDANPEKWQKILSEKDYAVNLFISELEKATNTGLEEQLMIQAIMQITGKDIEYVNKDDFLFKYYSNGIEIEYSTQKIG
;
A
#
# COMPACT_ATOMS: atom_id res chain seq x y z
N MET A 1 31.75 -0.30 -39.66
CA MET A 1 30.82 -0.88 -40.65
C MET A 1 30.68 0.11 -41.82
N LYS A 2 30.35 -0.31 -43.05
CA LYS A 2 30.01 0.61 -44.15
C LYS A 2 28.54 0.50 -44.55
N LEU A 3 27.91 1.63 -44.87
CA LEU A 3 26.54 1.71 -45.39
C LEU A 3 26.59 2.04 -46.88
N CYS A 4 25.75 1.38 -47.69
CA CYS A 4 25.60 1.76 -49.09
C CYS A 4 24.58 2.89 -49.23
N ASP A 5 24.95 4.00 -49.87
CA ASP A 5 24.06 5.16 -50.07
C ASP A 5 22.92 4.90 -51.07
N ASN A 6 23.13 3.96 -52.00
CA ASN A 6 22.15 3.63 -53.04
C ASN A 6 21.04 2.69 -52.53
N CYS A 7 21.40 1.61 -51.81
CA CYS A 7 20.43 0.59 -51.38
C CYS A 7 20.27 0.44 -49.86
N GLY A 8 21.08 1.12 -49.05
CA GLY A 8 21.02 1.06 -47.58
C GLY A 8 21.58 -0.23 -46.97
N ALA A 9 22.20 -1.13 -47.75
CA ALA A 9 22.74 -2.39 -47.26
C ALA A 9 23.99 -2.24 -46.39
N HIS A 10 24.12 -3.09 -45.37
CA HIS A 10 25.26 -3.12 -44.46
C HIS A 10 26.38 -4.00 -44.97
N ASN A 11 27.60 -3.48 -44.99
CA ASN A 11 28.77 -4.15 -45.52
C ASN A 11 29.93 -4.13 -44.53
N SER A 12 30.83 -5.12 -44.63
CA SER A 12 32.05 -5.18 -43.82
C SER A 12 32.98 -4.00 -44.14
N ASP A 13 33.82 -3.63 -43.18
CA ASP A 13 34.74 -2.49 -43.30
C ASP A 13 35.72 -2.63 -44.47
N GLU A 14 36.07 -3.87 -44.79
CA GLU A 14 37.04 -4.22 -45.83
C GLU A 14 36.45 -4.20 -47.26
N ARG A 15 35.12 -4.11 -47.40
CA ARG A 15 34.48 -4.08 -48.72
C ARG A 15 34.58 -2.69 -49.36
N ILE A 16 34.87 -2.70 -50.66
CA ILE A 16 34.89 -1.50 -51.52
C ILE A 16 33.56 -1.35 -52.26
N PHE A 17 32.87 -2.45 -52.57
CA PHE A 17 31.59 -2.47 -53.26
C PHE A 17 30.50 -3.11 -52.39
N CYS A 18 29.27 -2.62 -52.54
CA CYS A 18 28.09 -3.13 -51.86
C CYS A 18 27.75 -4.54 -52.32
N VAL A 19 27.51 -5.47 -51.37
CA VAL A 19 27.19 -6.86 -51.70
C VAL A 19 25.86 -7.02 -52.45
N ASP A 20 24.93 -6.08 -52.27
CA ASP A 20 23.56 -6.20 -52.79
C ASP A 20 23.33 -5.45 -54.11
N CYS A 21 23.95 -4.28 -54.30
CA CYS A 21 23.72 -3.44 -55.49
C CYS A 21 25.00 -3.08 -56.26
N ASN A 22 26.16 -3.57 -55.82
CA ASN A 22 27.47 -3.35 -56.43
C ASN A 22 27.93 -1.88 -56.53
N GLU A 23 27.23 -0.94 -55.89
CA GLU A 23 27.64 0.46 -55.77
C GLU A 23 28.93 0.59 -54.95
N MET A 24 29.76 1.58 -55.26
CA MET A 24 30.97 1.88 -54.48
C MET A 24 30.57 2.36 -53.07
N LEU A 25 31.14 1.73 -52.05
CA LEU A 25 30.87 2.06 -50.65
C LEU A 25 31.71 3.26 -50.22
N GLY A 26 31.07 4.18 -49.49
CA GLY A 26 31.73 5.32 -48.87
C GLY A 26 32.61 4.93 -47.68
N ASP A 27 32.96 5.95 -46.89
CA ASP A 27 33.83 5.79 -45.74
C ASP A 27 33.21 4.93 -44.63
N LYS A 28 34.09 4.41 -43.78
CA LYS A 28 33.69 3.67 -42.59
C LYS A 28 32.85 4.60 -41.69
N LEU A 29 31.71 4.07 -41.23
CA LEU A 29 30.88 4.77 -40.24
C LEU A 29 31.70 5.12 -39.00
N SER A 30 31.45 6.31 -38.44
CA SER A 30 32.04 6.68 -37.16
C SER A 30 31.60 5.70 -36.06
N SER A 31 32.42 5.56 -35.01
CA SER A 31 32.10 4.70 -33.87
C SER A 31 30.75 5.06 -33.22
N PHE A 32 30.40 6.35 -33.21
CA PHE A 32 29.14 6.86 -32.71
C PHE A 32 27.94 6.44 -33.57
N GLU A 33 28.03 6.58 -34.89
CA GLU A 33 26.97 6.18 -35.82
C GLU A 33 26.75 4.68 -35.80
N GLU A 34 27.85 3.91 -35.74
CA GLU A 34 27.79 2.45 -35.64
C GLU A 34 27.10 2.00 -34.34
N GLN A 35 27.42 2.61 -33.19
CA GLN A 35 26.73 2.32 -31.93
C GLN A 35 25.25 2.68 -31.97
N LYS A 36 24.90 3.87 -32.47
CA LYS A 36 23.51 4.34 -32.57
C LYS A 36 22.68 3.42 -33.48
N MET A 37 23.27 2.96 -34.58
CA MET A 37 22.64 2.02 -35.51
C MET A 37 22.46 0.63 -34.89
N ARG A 38 23.51 0.08 -34.26
CA ARG A 38 23.42 -1.21 -33.55
C ARG A 38 22.33 -1.17 -32.47
N ALA A 39 22.26 -0.09 -31.69
CA ALA A 39 21.23 0.10 -30.67
C ALA A 39 19.80 0.14 -31.26
N LYS A 40 19.63 0.75 -32.45
CA LYS A 40 18.34 0.81 -33.13
C LYS A 40 17.92 -0.55 -33.69
N VAL A 41 18.85 -1.30 -34.27
CA VAL A 41 18.60 -2.65 -34.81
C VAL A 41 18.32 -3.62 -33.67
N SER A 42 19.13 -3.62 -32.61
CA SER A 42 18.90 -4.45 -31.43
C SER A 42 17.56 -4.13 -30.78
N GLY A 43 17.20 -2.84 -30.66
CA GLY A 43 15.90 -2.42 -30.14
C GLY A 43 14.72 -2.93 -30.97
N LYS A 44 14.81 -2.91 -32.30
CA LYS A 44 13.77 -3.48 -33.19
C LYS A 44 13.69 -5.00 -33.12
N ILE A 45 14.82 -5.70 -33.04
CA ILE A 45 14.86 -7.15 -32.88
C ILE A 45 14.19 -7.55 -31.56
N GLU A 46 14.54 -6.85 -30.48
CA GLU A 46 13.94 -7.05 -29.16
C GLU A 46 12.44 -6.75 -29.19
N GLU A 47 12.01 -5.66 -29.84
CA GLU A 47 10.59 -5.33 -30.02
C GLU A 47 9.84 -6.45 -30.76
N MET A 48 10.37 -6.95 -31.88
CA MET A 48 9.73 -8.03 -32.65
C MET A 48 9.69 -9.36 -31.87
N TYR A 49 10.73 -9.66 -31.10
CA TYR A 49 10.77 -10.83 -30.24
C TYR A 49 9.73 -10.72 -29.12
N ASN A 50 9.70 -9.58 -28.43
CA ASN A 50 8.78 -9.30 -27.33
C ASN A 50 7.31 -9.26 -27.78
N LYS A 51 7.03 -8.82 -29.02
CA LYS A 51 5.66 -8.80 -29.58
C LYS A 51 5.07 -10.19 -29.77
N LYS A 52 5.90 -11.24 -29.81
CA LYS A 52 5.48 -12.63 -29.93
C LYS A 52 5.32 -13.35 -28.58
N ASP A 53 5.86 -12.79 -27.50
CA ASP A 53 5.71 -13.37 -26.16
C ASP A 53 4.46 -12.76 -25.47
N PRO A 54 3.35 -13.52 -25.33
CA PRO A 54 2.13 -13.00 -24.72
C PRO A 54 2.30 -12.63 -23.23
N LEU A 55 3.36 -13.13 -22.59
CA LEU A 55 3.72 -12.86 -21.20
C LEU A 55 4.94 -11.93 -21.10
N TYR A 56 5.22 -11.17 -22.16
CA TYR A 56 6.24 -10.14 -22.11
C TYR A 56 5.95 -9.11 -21.01
N VAL A 57 6.99 -8.81 -20.24
CA VAL A 57 6.96 -7.78 -19.19
C VAL A 57 7.19 -6.42 -19.84
N SER A 58 6.11 -5.65 -19.99
CA SER A 58 6.17 -4.32 -20.60
C SER A 58 6.90 -3.31 -19.70
N LYS A 59 7.30 -2.16 -20.26
CA LYS A 59 7.88 -1.06 -19.46
C LYS A 59 6.93 -0.59 -18.36
N LEU A 60 5.63 -0.59 -18.64
CA LEU A 60 4.60 -0.26 -17.65
C LEU A 60 4.55 -1.31 -16.54
N ASP A 61 4.60 -2.60 -16.88
CA ASP A 61 4.65 -3.67 -15.86
C ASP A 61 5.88 -3.53 -14.97
N LYS A 62 7.06 -3.23 -15.53
CA LYS A 62 8.28 -2.97 -14.74
C LYS A 62 8.10 -1.78 -13.79
N ALA A 63 7.53 -0.68 -14.28
CA ALA A 63 7.29 0.51 -13.47
C ALA A 63 6.28 0.24 -12.35
N MET A 64 5.17 -0.44 -12.66
CA MET A 64 4.14 -0.80 -11.68
C MET A 64 4.67 -1.81 -10.64
N GLY A 65 5.45 -2.80 -11.07
CA GLY A 65 6.10 -3.75 -10.18
C GLY A 65 7.11 -3.06 -9.24
N ALA A 66 7.92 -2.14 -9.75
CA ALA A 66 8.84 -1.36 -8.92
C ALA A 66 8.09 -0.45 -7.92
N ALA A 67 7.04 0.26 -8.39
CA ALA A 67 6.19 1.08 -7.53
C ALA A 67 5.51 0.24 -6.44
N ALA A 68 5.06 -0.97 -6.78
CA ALA A 68 4.46 -1.89 -5.84
C ALA A 68 5.47 -2.40 -4.79
N LEU A 69 6.70 -2.73 -5.18
CA LEU A 69 7.76 -3.09 -4.23
C LEU A 69 8.10 -1.95 -3.27
N ILE A 70 8.17 -0.71 -3.77
CA ILE A 70 8.35 0.47 -2.93
C ILE A 70 7.17 0.63 -1.96
N GLY A 71 5.94 0.48 -2.45
CA GLY A 71 4.73 0.49 -1.62
C GLY A 71 4.72 -0.58 -0.53
N ALA A 72 5.15 -1.80 -0.86
CA ALA A 72 5.31 -2.89 0.11
C ALA A 72 6.35 -2.55 1.19
N LEU A 73 7.48 -1.94 0.81
CA LEU A 73 8.48 -1.49 1.76
C LEU A 73 7.95 -0.35 2.67
N CYS A 74 7.24 0.63 2.09
CA CYS A 74 6.63 1.70 2.86
C CYS A 74 5.58 1.19 3.85
N THR A 75 4.71 0.25 3.44
CA THR A 75 3.73 -0.37 4.34
C THR A 75 4.41 -1.15 5.47
N LEU A 76 5.51 -1.87 5.19
CA LEU A 76 6.31 -2.54 6.22
C LEU A 76 6.85 -1.56 7.26
N VAL A 77 7.45 -0.45 6.80
CA VAL A 77 7.95 0.60 7.68
C VAL A 77 6.82 1.18 8.55
N PHE A 78 5.64 1.41 7.98
CA PHE A 78 4.49 1.94 8.74
C PHE A 78 3.94 0.95 9.75
N ILE A 79 3.96 -0.34 9.45
CA ILE A 79 3.60 -1.38 10.42
C ILE A 79 4.57 -1.34 11.60
N ILE A 80 5.88 -1.25 11.35
CA ILE A 80 6.89 -1.17 12.41
C ILE A 80 6.69 0.08 13.27
N ILE A 81 6.49 1.25 12.64
CA ILE A 81 6.22 2.50 13.37
C ILE A 81 4.91 2.39 14.16
N GLY A 82 3.87 1.78 13.59
CA GLY A 82 2.60 1.54 14.27
C GLY A 82 2.75 0.69 15.53
N ILE A 83 3.52 -0.40 15.45
CA ILE A 83 3.84 -1.25 16.61
C ILE A 83 4.57 -0.45 17.69
N ILE A 84 5.59 0.34 17.31
CA ILE A 84 6.37 1.15 18.27
C ILE A 84 5.49 2.21 18.95
N THR A 85 4.59 2.85 18.19
CA THR A 85 3.72 3.94 18.66
C THR A 85 2.38 3.46 19.22
N GLN A 86 2.20 2.14 19.40
CA GLN A 86 0.94 1.51 19.84
C GLN A 86 -0.29 1.94 19.03
N ARG A 87 -0.11 2.16 17.72
CA ARG A 87 -1.20 2.46 16.78
C ARG A 87 -1.67 1.19 16.08
N SER A 88 -2.98 0.99 16.04
CA SER A 88 -3.60 -0.08 15.28
C SER A 88 -3.85 0.38 13.84
N PHE A 89 -3.26 -0.33 12.88
CA PHE A 89 -3.45 -0.10 11.45
C PHE A 89 -3.89 -1.39 10.77
N GLU A 90 -5.13 -1.80 11.03
CA GLU A 90 -5.66 -3.11 10.59
C GLU A 90 -5.57 -3.30 9.06
N LEU A 91 -5.70 -2.21 8.29
CA LEU A 91 -5.67 -2.27 6.83
C LEU A 91 -4.26 -2.31 6.22
N LEU A 92 -3.19 -2.00 6.96
CA LEU A 92 -1.83 -1.95 6.38
C LEU A 92 -1.37 -3.33 5.89
N TRP A 93 -1.72 -4.41 6.59
CA TRP A 93 -1.42 -5.77 6.16
C TRP A 93 -2.11 -6.13 4.85
N VAL A 94 -3.36 -5.67 4.67
CA VAL A 94 -4.11 -5.83 3.42
C VAL A 94 -3.39 -5.08 2.29
N GLY A 95 -2.97 -3.84 2.53
CA GLY A 95 -2.19 -3.05 1.58
C GLY A 95 -0.88 -3.71 1.17
N MET A 96 -0.17 -4.32 2.12
CA MET A 96 1.06 -5.08 1.85
C MET A 96 0.79 -6.27 0.92
N ILE A 97 -0.27 -7.04 1.16
CA ILE A 97 -0.66 -8.17 0.31
C ILE A 97 -0.94 -7.69 -1.12
N PHE A 98 -1.71 -6.61 -1.29
CA PHE A 98 -1.99 -6.05 -2.62
C PHE A 98 -0.71 -5.62 -3.36
N PHE A 99 0.23 -4.97 -2.68
CA PHE A 99 1.50 -4.58 -3.28
C PHE A 99 2.38 -5.80 -3.65
N LEU A 100 2.44 -6.83 -2.81
CA LEU A 100 3.19 -8.05 -3.11
C LEU A 100 2.59 -8.80 -4.31
N LEU A 101 1.27 -8.96 -4.33
CA LEU A 101 0.56 -9.59 -5.46
C LEU A 101 0.77 -8.80 -6.75
N ALA A 102 0.63 -7.48 -6.71
CA ALA A 102 0.92 -6.63 -7.87
C ALA A 102 2.36 -6.77 -8.37
N SER A 103 3.33 -6.86 -7.45
CA SER A 103 4.74 -7.03 -7.79
C SER A 103 5.01 -8.36 -8.50
N ILE A 104 4.45 -9.46 -7.96
CA ILE A 104 4.59 -10.80 -8.54
C ILE A 104 3.96 -10.85 -9.93
N GLU A 105 2.72 -10.37 -10.07
CA GLU A 105 1.96 -10.40 -11.31
C GLU A 105 2.58 -9.52 -12.41
N ALA A 106 3.19 -8.40 -12.01
CA ALA A 106 3.86 -7.48 -12.93
C ALA A 106 5.24 -7.99 -13.38
N LEU A 107 6.07 -8.47 -12.44
CA LEU A 107 7.48 -8.80 -12.71
C LEU A 107 7.70 -10.25 -13.16
N ILE A 108 6.79 -11.17 -12.77
CA ILE A 108 6.98 -12.61 -12.98
C ILE A 108 5.72 -13.28 -13.59
N PRO A 109 5.14 -12.75 -14.69
CA PRO A 109 3.91 -13.30 -15.28
C PRO A 109 4.05 -14.73 -15.78
N LYS A 110 5.27 -15.17 -16.12
CA LYS A 110 5.55 -16.54 -16.55
C LYS A 110 5.33 -17.56 -15.44
N VAL A 111 5.64 -17.20 -14.18
CA VAL A 111 5.40 -18.07 -13.03
C VAL A 111 3.92 -18.14 -12.73
N MET A 112 3.20 -17.02 -12.78
CA MET A 112 1.74 -17.01 -12.61
C MET A 112 1.04 -17.85 -13.68
N TRP A 113 1.49 -17.75 -14.93
CA TRP A 113 0.97 -18.62 -15.99
C TRP A 113 1.31 -20.09 -15.76
N ALA A 114 2.50 -20.43 -15.25
CA ALA A 114 2.83 -21.81 -14.92
C ALA A 114 1.92 -22.39 -13.83
N ILE A 115 1.54 -21.58 -12.83
CA ILE A 115 0.56 -21.96 -11.80
C ILE A 115 -0.83 -22.17 -12.43
N GLU A 116 -1.25 -21.30 -13.36
CA GLU A 116 -2.53 -21.49 -14.05
C GLU A 116 -2.51 -22.74 -14.95
N LYS A 117 -1.39 -23.05 -15.60
CA LYS A 117 -1.24 -24.32 -16.34
C LYS A 117 -1.30 -25.54 -15.42
N LEU A 118 -0.69 -25.47 -14.23
CA LEU A 118 -0.85 -26.52 -13.20
C LEU A 118 -2.31 -26.67 -12.77
N ARG A 119 -3.04 -25.56 -12.63
CA ARG A 119 -4.48 -25.63 -12.35
C ARG A 119 -5.24 -26.27 -13.51
N LEU A 120 -4.95 -25.86 -14.75
CA LEU A 120 -5.60 -26.38 -15.96
C LEU A 120 -5.33 -27.88 -16.16
N SER A 121 -4.17 -28.41 -15.73
CA SER A 121 -3.87 -29.84 -15.87
C SER A 121 -4.81 -30.75 -15.09
N PHE A 122 -5.53 -30.22 -14.08
CA PHE A 122 -6.59 -30.94 -13.39
C PHE A 122 -7.92 -30.99 -14.18
N PHE A 123 -8.08 -30.18 -15.22
CA PHE A 123 -9.33 -30.03 -15.98
C PHE A 123 -9.21 -30.46 -17.45
N ILE A 124 -8.04 -30.28 -18.07
CA ILE A 124 -7.82 -30.56 -19.49
C ILE A 124 -6.55 -31.41 -19.70
N SER A 125 -6.59 -32.31 -20.68
CA SER A 125 -5.52 -33.27 -20.95
C SER A 125 -4.28 -32.65 -21.61
N ASP A 126 -4.41 -31.47 -22.22
CA ASP A 126 -3.34 -30.78 -22.97
C ASP A 126 -3.02 -29.41 -22.37
N ALA A 127 -2.93 -29.33 -21.04
CA ALA A 127 -2.70 -28.07 -20.33
C ALA A 127 -1.33 -27.43 -20.62
N ASP A 128 -0.32 -28.23 -20.97
CA ASP A 128 1.05 -27.74 -21.19
C ASP A 128 1.17 -26.86 -22.45
N ASN A 129 0.36 -27.17 -23.47
CA ASN A 129 0.28 -26.43 -24.73
C ASN A 129 -0.75 -25.29 -24.70
N ALA A 130 -1.41 -25.05 -23.56
CA ALA A 130 -2.34 -23.95 -23.43
C ALA A 130 -1.62 -22.60 -23.58
N GLU A 131 -2.18 -21.72 -24.42
CA GLU A 131 -1.75 -20.33 -24.58
C GLU A 131 -2.69 -19.38 -23.82
N PRO A 132 -2.16 -18.29 -23.24
CA PRO A 132 -2.99 -17.30 -22.57
C PRO A 132 -3.88 -16.58 -23.59
N SER A 133 -5.18 -16.51 -23.29
CA SER A 133 -6.12 -15.76 -24.13
C SER A 133 -5.85 -14.25 -24.07
N GLY A 134 -6.30 -13.51 -25.09
CA GLY A 134 -6.21 -12.04 -25.07
C GLY A 134 -6.91 -11.41 -23.86
N PHE A 135 -8.02 -12.00 -23.43
CA PHE A 135 -8.73 -11.59 -22.22
C PHE A 135 -7.88 -11.80 -20.95
N TYR A 136 -7.17 -12.93 -20.84
CA TYR A 136 -6.25 -13.18 -19.72
C TYR A 136 -5.14 -12.11 -19.67
N ILE A 137 -4.51 -11.82 -20.81
CA ILE A 137 -3.42 -10.84 -20.89
C ILE A 137 -3.91 -9.44 -20.48
N PHE A 138 -5.11 -9.05 -20.93
CA PHE A 138 -5.73 -7.79 -20.54
C PHE A 138 -6.07 -7.76 -19.04
N SER A 139 -6.76 -8.80 -18.56
CA SER A 139 -7.17 -8.90 -17.16
C SER A 139 -5.98 -8.85 -16.21
N ARG A 140 -4.88 -9.54 -16.55
CA ARG A 140 -3.63 -9.47 -15.79
C ARG A 140 -3.16 -8.04 -15.58
N LYS A 141 -3.05 -7.27 -16.66
CA LYS A 141 -2.58 -5.88 -16.61
C LYS A 141 -3.53 -4.99 -15.81
N ALA A 142 -4.84 -5.18 -15.98
CA ALA A 142 -5.84 -4.47 -15.19
C ALA A 142 -5.71 -4.80 -13.69
N THR A 143 -5.54 -6.08 -13.32
CA THR A 143 -5.36 -6.53 -11.94
C THR A 143 -4.14 -5.89 -11.29
N VAL A 144 -3.00 -5.78 -12.00
CA VAL A 144 -1.81 -5.08 -11.49
C VAL A 144 -2.13 -3.62 -11.18
N VAL A 145 -2.78 -2.90 -12.10
CA VAL A 145 -3.12 -1.48 -11.91
C VAL A 145 -4.08 -1.29 -10.75
N ILE A 146 -5.14 -2.10 -10.68
CA ILE A 146 -6.13 -2.05 -9.59
C ILE A 146 -5.47 -2.35 -8.25
N SER A 147 -4.62 -3.39 -8.18
CA SER A 147 -3.95 -3.79 -6.95
C SER A 147 -3.02 -2.70 -6.42
N VAL A 148 -2.25 -2.06 -7.31
CA VAL A 148 -1.41 -0.91 -6.93
C VAL A 148 -2.25 0.27 -6.47
N ALA A 149 -3.34 0.60 -7.18
CA ALA A 149 -4.22 1.70 -6.80
C ALA A 149 -4.85 1.48 -5.41
N VAL A 150 -5.35 0.27 -5.14
CA VAL A 150 -5.89 -0.10 -3.82
C VAL A 150 -4.82 0.00 -2.74
N GLY A 151 -3.61 -0.52 -3.00
CA GLY A 151 -2.49 -0.40 -2.07
C GLY A 151 -2.13 1.07 -1.74
N ILE A 152 -2.13 1.95 -2.75
CA ILE A 152 -1.86 3.39 -2.58
C ILE A 152 -2.96 4.06 -1.74
N VAL A 153 -4.24 3.74 -1.99
CA VAL A 153 -5.36 4.27 -1.21
C VAL A 153 -5.23 3.86 0.24
N ILE A 154 -4.99 2.58 0.51
CA ILE A 154 -4.76 2.07 1.88
C ILE A 154 -3.59 2.81 2.54
N LEU A 155 -2.45 2.91 1.85
CA LEU A 155 -1.28 3.59 2.39
C LEU A 155 -1.56 5.06 2.72
N THR A 156 -2.30 5.75 1.85
CA THR A 156 -2.64 7.17 2.02
C THR A 156 -3.61 7.39 3.17
N VAL A 157 -4.65 6.56 3.31
CA VAL A 157 -5.58 6.63 4.44
C VAL A 157 -4.85 6.43 5.76
N ASN A 158 -3.93 5.46 5.84
CA ASN A 158 -3.13 5.23 7.04
C ASN A 158 -2.13 6.38 7.30
N LEU A 159 -1.54 6.96 6.25
CA LEU A 159 -0.69 8.16 6.37
C LEU A 159 -1.45 9.35 6.97
N LEU A 160 -2.72 9.53 6.61
CA LEU A 160 -3.56 10.57 7.21
C LEU A 160 -3.77 10.33 8.71
N GLY A 161 -3.89 9.07 9.13
CA GLY A 161 -3.93 8.70 10.55
C GLY A 161 -2.68 9.10 11.33
N PHE A 162 -1.51 9.18 10.67
CA PHE A 162 -0.27 9.67 11.29
C PHE A 162 -0.27 11.16 11.63
N ARG A 163 -1.23 11.95 11.11
CA ARG A 163 -1.35 13.37 11.49
C ARG A 163 -1.75 13.57 12.94
N HIS A 164 -2.48 12.61 13.50
CA HIS A 164 -2.87 12.64 14.91
C HIS A 164 -1.71 12.16 15.79
N PRO A 165 -1.53 12.70 17.00
CA PRO A 165 -0.55 12.20 17.95
C PRO A 165 -0.90 10.79 18.47
N PRO A 166 0.07 10.04 19.01
CA PRO A 166 -0.15 8.68 19.51
C PRO A 166 -0.85 8.72 20.88
N ILE A 167 -2.11 9.15 20.91
CA ILE A 167 -2.88 9.35 22.15
C ILE A 167 -3.06 8.06 22.97
N ARG A 168 -2.98 6.88 22.35
CA ARG A 168 -3.01 5.59 23.05
C ARG A 168 -1.74 5.37 23.89
N GLU A 169 -0.59 5.70 23.33
CA GLU A 169 0.70 5.69 24.03
C GLU A 169 0.66 6.68 25.20
N TYR A 170 0.05 7.86 25.02
CA TYR A 170 -0.13 8.81 26.10
C TYR A 170 -0.99 8.27 27.26
N ILE A 171 -2.07 7.54 26.97
CA ILE A 171 -2.86 6.86 28.02
C ILE A 171 -2.01 5.83 28.77
N SER A 172 -1.25 5.00 28.06
CA SER A 172 -0.42 3.99 28.70
C SER A 172 0.71 4.60 29.54
N ASP A 173 1.34 5.66 29.04
CA ASP A 173 2.32 6.43 29.78
C ASP A 173 1.74 7.02 31.07
N ILE A 174 0.53 7.58 30.99
CA ILE A 174 -0.17 8.13 32.16
C ILE A 174 -0.43 7.01 33.17
N ALA A 175 -0.98 5.87 32.73
CA ALA A 175 -1.26 4.72 33.60
C ALA A 175 0.00 4.15 34.27
N ASN A 176 1.15 4.22 33.62
CA ASN A 176 2.43 3.72 34.12
C ASN A 176 3.21 4.71 35.00
N THR A 177 2.57 5.81 35.43
CA THR A 177 3.23 6.85 36.23
C THR A 177 3.59 6.37 37.63
N LYS A 178 4.89 6.23 37.91
CA LYS A 178 5.40 5.67 39.19
C LYS A 178 5.12 6.51 40.42
N SER A 179 5.05 7.84 40.29
CA SER A 179 4.86 8.75 41.44
C SER A 179 3.48 8.59 42.10
N VAL A 180 2.50 8.07 41.36
CA VAL A 180 1.10 7.91 41.81
C VAL A 180 0.63 6.45 41.68
N SER A 181 1.55 5.49 41.56
CA SER A 181 1.23 4.08 41.31
C SER A 181 0.44 3.39 42.42
N MET A 182 0.39 3.98 43.62
CA MET A 182 -0.41 3.51 44.75
C MET A 182 -1.75 4.24 44.89
N SER A 183 -2.05 5.21 44.02
CA SER A 183 -3.33 5.92 44.06
C SER A 183 -4.47 5.04 43.54
N SER A 184 -5.62 5.09 44.21
CA SER A 184 -6.88 4.50 43.72
C SER A 184 -7.69 5.46 42.86
N HIS A 185 -7.21 6.69 42.62
CA HIS A 185 -7.95 7.74 41.93
C HIS A 185 -7.32 8.04 40.57
N THR A 186 -8.09 7.84 39.49
CA THR A 186 -7.69 8.16 38.12
C THR A 186 -7.23 9.62 37.95
N LYS A 187 -7.80 10.53 38.74
CA LYS A 187 -7.44 11.95 38.73
C LYS A 187 -5.96 12.20 39.09
N ASP A 188 -5.40 11.44 40.02
CA ASP A 188 -4.00 11.64 40.44
C ASP A 188 -3.02 11.31 39.29
N TYR A 189 -3.37 10.36 38.43
CA TYR A 189 -2.61 10.02 37.22
C TYR A 189 -2.68 11.12 36.17
N ILE A 190 -3.86 11.72 36.00
CA ILE A 190 -4.09 12.85 35.09
C ILE A 190 -3.30 14.07 35.57
N ASP A 191 -3.42 14.42 36.85
CA ASP A 191 -2.79 15.59 37.45
C ASP A 191 -1.26 15.48 37.45
N ALA A 192 -0.71 14.26 37.50
CA ALA A 192 0.72 14.01 37.35
C ALA A 192 1.24 14.18 35.89
N ASN A 193 0.35 14.22 34.89
CA ASN A 193 0.71 14.27 33.46
C ASN A 193 -0.14 15.29 32.67
N PRO A 194 -0.20 16.56 33.08
CA PRO A 194 -1.14 17.54 32.51
C PRO A 194 -0.89 17.79 31.02
N GLU A 195 0.36 17.81 30.57
CA GLU A 195 0.70 18.06 29.16
C GLU A 195 0.21 16.94 28.23
N LYS A 196 0.39 15.67 28.63
CA LYS A 196 -0.08 14.52 27.85
C LYS A 196 -1.60 14.47 27.83
N TRP A 197 -2.24 14.76 28.96
CA TRP A 197 -3.70 14.83 29.06
C TRP A 197 -4.28 15.91 28.14
N GLN A 198 -3.71 17.12 28.14
CA GLN A 198 -4.16 18.20 27.24
C GLN A 198 -4.02 17.84 25.75
N LYS A 199 -2.95 17.13 25.37
CA LYS A 199 -2.79 16.62 24.00
C LYS A 199 -3.84 15.58 23.62
N ILE A 200 -4.32 14.77 24.56
CA ILE A 200 -5.42 13.83 24.32
C ILE A 200 -6.71 14.61 24.06
N LEU A 201 -7.02 15.58 24.92
CA LEU A 201 -8.25 16.38 24.81
C LEU A 201 -8.30 17.23 23.54
N SER A 202 -7.16 17.71 23.05
CA SER A 202 -7.10 18.54 21.83
C SER A 202 -7.51 17.79 20.55
N GLU A 203 -7.45 16.46 20.55
CA GLU A 203 -7.79 15.63 19.39
C GLU A 203 -9.30 15.35 19.24
N LYS A 204 -10.11 15.76 20.23
CA LYS A 204 -11.59 15.75 20.17
C LYS A 204 -12.17 14.43 19.64
N ASP A 205 -12.92 14.49 18.53
CA ASP A 205 -13.64 13.37 17.93
C ASP A 205 -12.72 12.20 17.56
N TYR A 206 -11.47 12.47 17.17
CA TYR A 206 -10.49 11.41 16.90
C TYR A 206 -10.20 10.59 18.16
N ALA A 207 -9.97 11.26 19.29
CA ALA A 207 -9.74 10.59 20.56
C ALA A 207 -10.96 9.80 21.03
N VAL A 208 -12.15 10.39 20.91
CA VAL A 208 -13.41 9.71 21.26
C VAL A 208 -13.60 8.43 20.44
N ASN A 209 -13.49 8.52 19.11
CA ASN A 209 -13.69 7.36 18.23
C ASN A 209 -12.67 6.26 18.49
N LEU A 210 -11.40 6.63 18.69
CA LEU A 210 -10.35 5.66 19.02
C LEU A 210 -10.64 4.96 20.35
N PHE A 211 -10.93 5.72 21.41
CA PHE A 211 -11.15 5.17 22.74
C PHE A 211 -12.42 4.32 22.83
N ILE A 212 -13.50 4.70 22.16
CA ILE A 212 -14.69 3.86 22.07
C ILE A 212 -14.36 2.51 21.42
N SER A 213 -13.65 2.52 20.28
CA SER A 213 -13.25 1.27 19.61
C SER A 213 -12.34 0.39 20.46
N GLU A 214 -11.42 0.98 21.22
CA GLU A 214 -10.55 0.25 22.16
C GLU A 214 -11.34 -0.33 23.33
N LEU A 215 -12.29 0.42 23.91
CA LEU A 215 -13.16 -0.04 25.00
C LEU A 215 -14.07 -1.20 24.58
N GLU A 216 -14.54 -1.20 23.33
CA GLU A 216 -15.32 -2.30 22.75
C GLU A 216 -14.50 -3.59 22.64
N LYS A 217 -13.20 -3.48 22.34
CA LYS A 217 -12.27 -4.61 22.19
C LYS A 217 -11.72 -5.09 23.54
N ALA A 218 -11.67 -4.23 24.56
CA ALA A 218 -11.18 -4.58 25.88
C ALA A 218 -12.04 -5.68 26.54
N THR A 219 -11.42 -6.53 27.36
CA THR A 219 -12.13 -7.62 28.07
C THR A 219 -12.50 -7.25 29.51
N ASN A 220 -11.79 -6.30 30.10
CA ASN A 220 -11.98 -5.85 31.47
C ASN A 220 -11.83 -4.32 31.57
N THR A 221 -12.19 -3.77 32.72
CA THR A 221 -12.02 -2.33 33.03
C THR A 221 -10.83 -2.16 33.97
N GLY A 222 -9.67 -1.80 33.42
CA GLY A 222 -8.48 -1.41 34.15
C GLY A 222 -8.32 0.11 34.21
N LEU A 223 -7.14 0.55 34.67
CA LEU A 223 -6.80 1.97 34.78
C LEU A 223 -6.75 2.66 33.42
N GLU A 224 -6.24 1.98 32.39
CA GLU A 224 -6.19 2.54 31.03
C GLU A 224 -7.60 2.77 30.48
N GLU A 225 -8.52 1.82 30.65
CA GLU A 225 -9.92 1.97 30.25
C GLU A 225 -10.62 3.08 31.03
N GLN A 226 -10.34 3.22 32.33
CA GLN A 226 -10.86 4.34 33.13
C GLN A 226 -10.35 5.69 32.61
N LEU A 227 -9.07 5.81 32.27
CA LEU A 227 -8.50 7.02 31.67
C LEU A 227 -9.16 7.34 30.32
N MET A 228 -9.40 6.33 29.48
CA MET A 228 -10.12 6.51 28.21
C MET A 228 -11.55 7.03 28.42
N ILE A 229 -12.29 6.43 29.35
CA ILE A 229 -13.66 6.85 29.69
C ILE A 229 -13.67 8.30 30.18
N GLN A 230 -12.74 8.67 31.07
CA GLN A 230 -12.61 10.04 31.57
C GLN A 230 -12.29 11.04 30.46
N ALA A 231 -11.43 10.67 29.50
CA ALA A 231 -11.14 11.50 28.34
C ALA A 231 -12.39 11.69 27.47
N ILE A 232 -13.16 10.62 27.19
CA ILE A 232 -14.41 10.70 26.43
C ILE A 232 -15.41 11.64 27.11
N MET A 233 -15.63 11.49 28.42
CA MET A 233 -16.55 12.34 29.19
C MET A 233 -16.13 13.81 29.14
N GLN A 234 -14.84 14.12 29.30
CA GLN A 234 -14.33 15.49 29.24
C GLN A 234 -14.44 16.10 27.84
N ILE A 235 -14.14 15.33 26.79
CA ILE A 235 -14.23 15.82 25.40
C ILE A 235 -15.68 16.06 25.00
N THR A 236 -16.58 15.14 25.35
CA THR A 236 -18.00 15.21 24.96
C THR A 236 -18.82 16.12 25.88
N GLY A 237 -18.29 16.48 27.06
CA GLY A 237 -19.02 17.22 28.09
C GLY A 237 -20.14 16.41 28.75
N LYS A 238 -20.20 15.09 28.53
CA LYS A 238 -21.21 14.21 29.09
C LYS A 238 -20.78 13.73 30.47
N ASP A 239 -21.63 13.93 31.46
CA ASP A 239 -21.47 13.34 32.79
C ASP A 239 -22.27 12.03 32.84
N ILE A 240 -21.57 10.90 32.74
CA ILE A 240 -22.15 9.56 32.69
C ILE A 240 -21.62 8.79 33.90
N GLU A 241 -22.50 8.44 34.83
CA GLU A 241 -22.15 7.51 35.89
C GLU A 241 -22.02 6.10 35.31
N TYR A 242 -20.91 5.41 35.62
CA TYR A 242 -20.64 4.06 35.14
C TYR A 242 -20.02 3.18 36.22
N VAL A 243 -20.31 1.88 36.16
CA VAL A 243 -19.68 0.87 37.04
C VAL A 243 -18.46 0.22 36.38
N ASN A 244 -18.55 -0.03 35.08
CA ASN A 244 -17.50 -0.64 34.27
C ASN A 244 -17.62 -0.16 32.81
N LYS A 245 -16.71 -0.59 31.94
CA LYS A 245 -16.68 -0.16 30.54
C LYS A 245 -17.96 -0.54 29.77
N ASP A 246 -18.57 -1.69 30.05
CA ASP A 246 -19.73 -2.16 29.29
C ASP A 246 -20.99 -1.36 29.67
N ASP A 247 -21.14 -1.05 30.96
CA ASP A 247 -22.16 -0.11 31.47
C ASP A 247 -21.95 1.29 30.89
N PHE A 248 -20.70 1.77 30.84
CA PHE A 248 -20.38 3.05 30.20
C PHE A 248 -20.75 3.05 28.72
N LEU A 249 -20.32 2.06 27.93
CA LEU A 249 -20.61 1.98 26.49
C LEU A 249 -22.11 1.92 26.24
N PHE A 250 -22.84 1.11 27.01
CA PHE A 250 -24.31 1.02 26.91
C PHE A 250 -24.98 2.37 27.14
N LYS A 251 -24.61 3.10 28.20
CA LYS A 251 -25.14 4.43 28.50
C LYS A 251 -24.70 5.48 27.49
N TYR A 252 -23.46 5.42 27.04
CA TYR A 252 -22.91 6.34 26.04
C TYR A 252 -23.70 6.27 24.73
N TYR A 253 -23.98 5.05 24.25
CA TYR A 253 -24.80 4.84 23.06
C TYR A 253 -26.26 5.21 23.27
N SER A 254 -26.84 4.88 24.43
CA SER A 254 -28.22 5.25 24.76
C SER A 254 -28.43 6.76 24.78
N ASN A 255 -27.47 7.51 25.34
CA ASN A 255 -27.49 8.97 25.38
C ASN A 255 -27.16 9.63 24.01
N GLY A 256 -26.69 8.86 23.03
CA GLY A 256 -26.51 9.33 21.64
C GLY A 256 -27.81 9.36 20.85
N ILE A 257 -28.75 8.48 21.18
CA ILE A 257 -30.05 8.33 20.48
C ILE A 257 -30.99 9.52 20.75
N GLU A 258 -30.85 10.23 21.88
CA GLU A 258 -31.69 11.40 22.20
C GLU A 258 -31.39 12.65 21.36
N ILE A 259 -30.21 12.74 20.72
CA ILE A 259 -29.83 13.93 19.93
C ILE A 259 -30.40 13.86 18.50
N GLU A 260 -30.62 12.67 17.93
CA GLU A 260 -31.23 12.52 16.61
C GLU A 260 -32.76 12.77 16.62
N TYR A 261 -33.46 12.56 17.73
CA TYR A 261 -34.90 12.81 17.80
C TYR A 261 -35.28 14.24 18.21
N SER A 262 -34.37 15.02 18.77
CA SER A 262 -34.64 16.41 19.17
C SER A 262 -34.33 17.45 18.09
N THR A 263 -33.59 17.09 17.04
CA THR A 263 -33.34 17.97 15.87
C THR A 263 -34.36 17.81 14.73
N GLN A 264 -35.32 16.88 14.84
CA GLN A 264 -36.44 16.74 13.89
C GLN A 264 -37.75 17.41 14.34
N LYS A 265 -37.74 18.13 15.47
CA LYS A 265 -38.85 19.00 15.89
C LYS A 265 -38.31 20.39 16.19
N ILE A 266 -38.22 21.22 15.16
CA ILE A 266 -38.46 22.69 15.14
C ILE A 266 -38.06 23.17 13.73
N GLY A 267 -39.04 23.62 12.94
CA GLY A 267 -38.83 24.39 11.70
C GLY A 267 -39.29 23.70 10.43
#